data_AF-A0A7W7PG30-F1
#
_entry.id   AF-A0A7W7PG30-F1
#
_cell.length_a   1.000
_cell.length_b   1.000
_cell.length_c   1.000
_cell.angle_alpha   90.00
_cell.angle_beta   90.00
_cell.angle_gamma   90.00
#
_symmetry.space_group_name_H-M   'P 1'
#
loop_
_entity.id
_entity.type
_entity.pdbx_description
1 polymer ?
#
loop_
_entity_poly.entity_id
_entity_poly.type
_entity_poly.pdbx_seq_one_letter_code
_entity_poly.pdbx_strand_id
1 'polypeptide(L)' 'MREQVDVIEVCEECDTVWLEGQSVSMDAYTDLDPYMSGIGKEPLWSNLEPLERGAQR' A
#
# COMPACT_ATOMS: atom_id res chain seq x y z
N MET A 1 20.09 8.84 8.45
CA MET A 1 18.83 9.02 7.69
C MET A 1 17.89 7.92 8.19
N ARG A 2 16.69 8.24 8.68
CA ARG A 2 15.73 7.20 9.07
C ARG A 2 14.97 6.80 7.81
N GLU A 3 15.04 5.53 7.44
CA GLU A 3 14.19 4.98 6.39
C GLU A 3 12.75 4.98 6.92
N GLN A 4 11.85 5.67 6.22
CA GLN A 4 10.43 5.62 6.52
C GLN A 4 9.87 4.37 5.85
N VAL A 5 9.31 3.48 6.66
CA VAL A 5 8.66 2.25 6.21
C VAL A 5 7.18 2.43 6.49
N ASP A 6 6.39 2.52 5.43
CA ASP A 6 4.93 2.61 5.50
C ASP A 6 4.33 1.25 5.14
N VAL A 7 3.47 0.72 6.02
CA VAL A 7 2.69 -0.49 5.75
C VAL A 7 1.38 -0.08 5.11
N ILE A 8 1.07 -0.71 3.97
CA ILE A 8 -0.16 -0.49 3.22
C ILE A 8 -0.83 -1.81 2.90
N GLU A 9 -2.14 -1.76 2.75
CA GLU A 9 -2.93 -2.81 2.11
C GLU A 9 -3.15 -2.36 0.66
N VAL A 10 -2.94 -3.27 -0.30
CA VAL A 10 -3.11 -3.00 -1.73
C VAL A 10 -4.01 -4.05 -2.37
N CYS A 11 -4.91 -3.64 -3.25
CA CYS A 11 -5.68 -4.54 -4.09
C CYS A 11 -4.96 -4.78 -5.42
N GLU A 12 -4.61 -6.03 -5.72
CA GLU A 12 -3.91 -6.40 -6.98
C GLU A 12 -4.75 -6.22 -8.25
N GLU A 13 -6.08 -6.27 -8.14
CA GLU A 13 -6.96 -6.14 -9.30
C GLU A 13 -7.30 -4.69 -9.65
N CYS A 14 -7.23 -3.79 -8.66
CA CYS A 14 -7.73 -2.43 -8.78
C CYS A 14 -6.64 -1.36 -8.55
N ASP A 15 -5.43 -1.75 -8.17
CA ASP A 15 -4.35 -0.84 -7.77
C ASP A 15 -4.77 0.16 -6.69
N THR A 16 -5.69 -0.23 -5.80
CA THR A 16 -6.17 0.64 -4.70
C THR A 16 -5.39 0.39 -3.42
N VAL A 17 -5.12 1.47 -2.68
CA VAL A 17 -4.27 1.51 -1.50
C VAL A 17 -5.05 2.03 -0.30
N TRP A 18 -4.85 1.36 0.84
CA TRP A 18 -5.26 1.79 2.17
C TRP A 18 -4.06 1.79 3.10
N LEU A 19 -3.89 2.84 3.90
CA LEU A 19 -2.83 2.89 4.90
C LEU A 19 -3.14 1.95 6.07
N GLU A 20 -2.10 1.52 6.78
CA GLU A 20 -2.27 0.74 8.01
C GLU A 20 -3.29 1.39 8.97
N GLY A 21 -4.26 0.58 9.42
CA GLY A 21 -5.33 1.03 10.31
C GLY A 21 -6.54 1.66 9.61
N GLN A 22 -6.48 1.94 8.31
CA GLN A 22 -7.68 2.29 7.54
C GLN A 22 -8.53 1.06 7.25
N SER A 23 -9.85 1.22 7.26
CA SER A 23 -10.75 0.16 6.79
C SER A 23 -10.70 0.08 5.27
N VAL A 24 -10.53 -1.14 4.75
CA VAL A 24 -10.66 -1.42 3.31
C VAL A 24 -12.10 -1.11 2.89
N SER A 25 -12.28 -0.04 2.12
CA SER A 25 -13.58 0.46 1.67
C SER A 25 -13.47 1.19 0.33
N MET A 26 -14.55 1.15 -0.45
CA MET A 26 -14.69 1.92 -1.68
C MET A 26 -14.91 3.42 -1.43
N ASP A 27 -15.28 3.82 -0.21
CA ASP A 27 -15.54 5.23 0.12
C ASP A 27 -14.27 6.01 0.48
N ALA A 28 -13.18 5.31 0.80
CA ALA A 28 -11.94 5.91 1.26
C ALA A 28 -10.75 5.06 0.82
N TYR A 29 -10.25 5.31 -0.39
CA TYR A 29 -9.05 4.71 -0.95
C TYR A 29 -8.26 5.75 -1.75
N THR A 30 -7.02 5.41 -2.08
CA THR A 30 -6.20 6.14 -3.06
C THR A 30 -5.64 5.14 -4.06
N ASP A 31 -5.36 5.57 -5.29
CA ASP A 31 -4.71 4.70 -6.27
C ASP A 31 -3.20 4.54 -5.96
N LEU A 32 -2.61 3.40 -6.33
CA LEU A 32 -1.22 3.05 -6.05
C LEU A 32 -0.24 4.04 -6.69
N ASP A 33 -0.50 4.41 -7.95
CA ASP A 33 0.32 5.36 -8.71
C ASP A 33 0.53 6.71 -8.01
N PRO A 34 -0.54 7.47 -7.65
CA PRO A 34 -0.40 8.73 -6.95
C PRO A 34 0.14 8.56 -5.52
N TYR A 35 -0.13 7.45 -4.85
CA TYR A 35 0.47 7.15 -3.55
C TYR A 35 1.99 7.04 -3.64
N MET A 36 2.49 6.16 -4.52
CA MET A 36 3.92 5.91 -4.69
C MET A 36 4.66 7.15 -5.21
N SER A 37 4.06 7.87 -6.16
CA SER A 37 4.60 9.14 -6.67
C SER A 37 4.69 10.19 -5.56
N GLY A 38 3.68 10.26 -4.67
CA GLY A 38 3.65 11.19 -3.54
C GLY A 38 4.78 10.97 -2.52
N ILE A 39 5.26 9.74 -2.40
CA ILE A 39 6.41 9.39 -1.55
C ILE A 39 7.74 9.30 -2.33
N GLY A 40 7.75 9.74 -3.60
CA GLY A 40 8.95 9.78 -4.43
C GLY A 40 9.44 8.41 -4.92
N LYS A 41 8.56 7.41 -4.98
CA LYS A 41 8.85 6.08 -5.54
C LYS A 41 8.19 5.91 -6.90
N GLU A 42 8.83 5.13 -7.77
CA GLU A 42 8.20 4.70 -9.02
C GLU A 42 7.02 3.76 -8.71
N PRO A 43 5.89 3.87 -9.42
CA PRO A 43 4.70 3.09 -9.17
C PRO A 43 4.81 1.67 -9.74
N LEU A 44 5.76 0.91 -9.22
CA LEU A 44 6.06 -0.46 -9.65
C LEU A 44 5.77 -1.40 -8.49
N TRP A 45 5.01 -2.46 -8.76
CA TRP A 45 4.75 -3.55 -7.82
C TRP A 45 6.05 -4.15 -7.22
N SER A 46 7.15 -4.18 -7.99
CA SER A 46 8.46 -4.65 -7.51
C SER A 46 9.11 -3.75 -6.45
N ASN A 47 8.57 -2.55 -6.20
CA ASN A 47 9.00 -1.67 -5.11
C ASN A 47 8.23 -1.94 -3.81
N LEU A 48 7.26 -2.87 -3.82
CA LEU A 48 6.52 -3.34 -2.65
C LEU A 48 7.14 -4.64 -2.13
N GLU A 49 7.19 -4.78 -0.82
CA GLU A 49 7.56 -6.02 -0.15
C GLU A 49 6.27 -6.67 0.41
N PRO A 50 5.85 -7.85 -0.10
CA PRO A 50 4.70 -8.55 0.46
C PRO A 50 4.97 -8.91 1.92
N LEU A 51 4.11 -8.44 2.82
CA LEU A 51 4.15 -8.86 4.21
C LEU A 51 3.34 -10.15 4.34
N GLU A 52 3.98 -11.23 4.79
CA GLU A 52 3.27 -12.44 5.18
C GLU A 52 2.34 -12.08 6.35
N ARG A 53 1.04 -11.89 6.08
CA ARG A 53 0.05 -11.82 7.15
C ARG A 53 0.08 -13.17 7.86
N GLY A 54 0.76 -13.21 9.01
CA GLY A 54 0.77 -14.38 9.88
C GLY A 54 -0.65 -14.90 10.02
N ALA A 55 -0.84 -16.17 9.65
CA ALA A 55 -2.10 -16.88 9.64
C ALA A 55 -2.97 -16.47 10.84
N GLN A 56 -4.01 -15.66 10.58
CA GLN A 56 -5.06 -15.43 11.56
C GLN A 56 -5.87 -16.73 11.62
N ARG A 57 -5.48 -17.61 12.54
CA ARG A 57 -6.26 -18.77 12.97
C ARG A 57 -7.35 -18.35 13.93
#